data_AF-A0A540WPF0-F1
#
_entry.id   AF-A0A540WPF0-F1
#
_cell.length_a   1.000
_cell.length_b   1.000
_cell.length_c   1.000
_cell.angle_alpha   90.00
_cell.angle_beta   90.00
_cell.angle_gamma   90.00
#
_symmetry.space_group_name_H-M   'P 1'
#
loop_
_entity.id
_entity.type
_entity.pdbx_description
1 polymer ?
#
loop_
_entity_poly.entity_id
_entity_poly.type
_entity_poly.pdbx_seq_one_letter_code
_entity_poly.pdbx_strand_id
1 'polypeptide(L)'
;MDGSRDVGGLGGSRMEYSIVEAFLFGGGGGAGEGDNGVGSAGGAGGGAVFLRAANVSGTGRISATGVNALAAGGEDGAGGGGAGGSIIVRTSGALNCGQLDVRGGSGGNVLATSFQLGPGGGGSGGYVLLNGTPLSCGVGSSGGAAGVTSASAGAHGPTHGAGVGGGGSVTLYTYSYATPATPTITLPTPNAVDVSARPRIEGVADPGLRIIISVDGVELAQVTSSTDGSFFTEVDEPLPALSGGAHTVSAISEGLGAYSRPGASSFTVVAAPVISQPIIVVPEDGEVTGPTPYIAGVAPDALTVGLYVDNRDEVIVPTDSLGRFRYQIPDDAPLTPGPHRVNAHGHNNDDTGPTSPNTVFEVVMEDEDAGTTVPDAGDSGTVDSGTPGPDAGSGDGGAVVTRETPVLVVPAEGELVDSTPLFAGVAQAGASVSLEVDGVLVVTVVADSTGTFRHVVPEDSALSMGAHAVSAYSVNGESGTPGPRSPNTGFEVRGPTALNVGCGGCGASPVGAAGAWVLLVGVATLMRRRRGP
;
A
#
# COMPACT_ATOMS: atom_id res chain seq x y z
N MET A 1 53.91 23.33 47.72
CA MET A 1 53.78 21.89 47.39
C MET A 1 52.36 21.50 47.73
N ASP A 2 51.53 21.24 46.74
CA ASP A 2 50.09 20.96 46.92
C ASP A 2 49.76 19.46 46.91
N GLY A 3 50.74 18.59 47.17
CA GLY A 3 50.51 17.25 47.71
C GLY A 3 49.79 16.27 46.79
N SER A 4 50.20 16.18 45.51
CA SER A 4 49.65 15.21 44.54
C SER A 4 48.13 15.38 44.36
N ARG A 5 47.69 16.55 43.92
CA ARG A 5 46.28 16.77 43.50
C ARG A 5 45.88 15.79 42.40
N ASP A 6 44.58 15.54 42.30
CA ASP A 6 43.96 14.74 41.22
C ASP A 6 43.99 15.53 39.90
N VAL A 7 45.15 15.50 39.23
CA VAL A 7 45.43 16.26 38.00
C VAL A 7 46.07 15.40 36.91
N GLY A 8 46.23 14.11 37.16
CA GLY A 8 46.71 13.15 36.18
C GLY A 8 45.69 12.94 35.05
N GLY A 9 46.19 12.52 33.89
CA GLY A 9 45.37 12.27 32.73
C GLY A 9 44.38 11.13 32.98
N LEU A 10 43.14 11.33 32.52
CA LEU A 10 42.11 10.30 32.59
C LEU A 10 42.51 9.11 31.69
N GLY A 11 42.26 7.90 32.18
CA GLY A 11 42.44 6.68 31.38
C GLY A 11 41.45 6.66 30.21
N GLY A 12 41.91 6.15 29.06
CA GLY A 12 41.07 5.98 27.89
C GLY A 12 39.90 5.04 28.19
N SER A 13 38.69 5.46 27.81
CA SER A 13 37.50 4.63 27.93
C SER A 13 37.47 3.54 26.84
N ARG A 14 36.84 2.41 27.16
CA ARG A 14 36.51 1.40 26.15
C ARG A 14 35.46 2.00 25.20
N MET A 15 35.74 1.99 23.90
CA MET A 15 34.70 2.31 22.89
C MET A 15 33.60 1.26 22.99
N GLU A 16 32.31 1.58 22.82
CA GLU A 16 31.22 0.58 22.80
C GLU A 16 30.56 0.55 21.43
N TYR A 17 30.83 -0.51 20.65
CA TYR A 17 30.27 -0.70 19.32
C TYR A 17 30.37 -2.17 18.87
N SER A 18 29.67 -2.52 17.77
CA SER A 18 29.81 -3.80 17.10
C SER A 18 30.92 -3.73 16.05
N ILE A 19 31.97 -4.54 16.22
CA ILE A 19 33.07 -4.65 15.24
C ILE A 19 32.61 -5.24 13.89
N VAL A 20 31.41 -5.83 13.84
CA VAL A 20 30.77 -6.27 12.59
C VAL A 20 30.19 -5.10 11.81
N GLU A 21 29.68 -4.07 12.51
CA GLU A 21 28.99 -2.93 11.91
C GLU A 21 29.90 -1.73 11.67
N ALA A 22 30.94 -1.55 12.51
CA ALA A 22 31.92 -0.48 12.38
C ALA A 22 33.34 -1.01 12.56
N PHE A 23 34.28 -0.51 11.77
CA PHE A 23 35.69 -0.87 11.84
C PHE A 23 36.53 0.37 12.12
N LEU A 24 36.87 0.58 13.40
CA LEU A 24 37.40 1.85 13.90
C LEU A 24 38.91 1.80 14.20
N PHE A 25 39.58 2.93 14.02
CA PHE A 25 40.94 3.15 14.52
C PHE A 25 40.93 3.44 16.03
N GLY A 26 42.06 3.27 16.70
CA GLY A 26 42.25 3.70 18.08
C GLY A 26 42.34 5.22 18.18
N GLY A 27 41.77 5.79 19.25
CA GLY A 27 41.93 7.21 19.56
C GLY A 27 43.37 7.57 19.97
N GLY A 28 43.83 8.76 19.58
CA GLY A 28 45.09 9.31 20.09
C GLY A 28 44.97 9.74 21.55
N GLY A 29 46.09 9.71 22.29
CA GLY A 29 46.15 10.24 23.64
C GLY A 29 46.19 11.77 23.67
N GLY A 30 45.70 12.37 24.75
CA GLY A 30 45.81 13.81 24.99
C GLY A 30 47.24 14.24 25.30
N ALA A 31 47.61 15.47 24.95
CA ALA A 31 48.86 16.07 25.41
C ALA A 31 48.81 16.39 26.91
N GLY A 32 49.96 16.40 27.57
CA GLY A 32 50.07 16.91 28.93
C GLY A 32 49.99 18.43 28.99
N GLU A 33 49.64 18.97 30.16
CA GLU A 33 49.72 20.41 30.45
C GLU A 33 51.17 20.89 30.34
N GLY A 34 51.42 22.10 29.81
CA GLY A 34 52.76 22.66 29.85
C GLY A 34 52.83 24.13 29.50
N ASP A 35 53.80 24.83 30.09
CA ASP A 35 53.98 26.27 29.93
C ASP A 35 55.33 26.66 29.28
N ASN A 36 56.31 25.76 29.29
CA ASN A 36 57.66 26.02 28.78
C ASN A 36 58.18 24.97 27.77
N GLY A 37 57.33 24.02 27.38
CA GLY A 37 57.58 23.09 26.28
C GLY A 37 58.39 21.86 26.66
N VAL A 38 58.45 21.51 27.96
CA VAL A 38 59.09 20.27 28.45
C VAL A 38 58.09 19.13 28.67
N GLY A 39 56.80 19.39 28.45
CA GLY A 39 55.73 18.41 28.40
C GLY A 39 55.82 17.49 27.18
N SER A 40 54.98 16.45 27.16
CA SER A 40 54.97 15.46 26.08
C SER A 40 53.61 15.37 25.39
N ALA A 41 53.64 15.14 24.08
CA ALA A 41 52.45 14.81 23.31
C ALA A 41 51.88 13.44 23.73
N GLY A 42 50.58 13.25 23.51
CA GLY A 42 49.96 11.94 23.67
C GLY A 42 50.41 10.93 22.61
N GLY A 43 50.28 9.65 22.94
CA GLY A 43 50.61 8.56 22.03
C GLY A 43 49.62 8.44 20.87
N ALA A 44 50.11 8.03 19.69
CA ALA A 44 49.25 7.74 18.55
C ALA A 44 48.35 6.53 18.83
N GLY A 45 47.09 6.60 18.39
CA GLY A 45 46.17 5.47 18.45
C GLY A 45 46.57 4.32 17.51
N GLY A 46 46.13 3.12 17.84
CA GLY A 46 46.37 1.92 17.06
C GLY A 46 45.64 1.95 15.72
N GLY A 47 46.25 1.32 14.71
CA GLY A 47 45.71 1.20 13.36
C GLY A 47 44.49 0.26 13.25
N ALA A 48 44.19 -0.17 12.04
CA ALA A 48 43.16 -1.19 11.79
C ALA A 48 43.73 -2.27 10.87
N VAL A 49 43.48 -3.55 11.16
CA VAL A 49 43.89 -4.69 10.32
C VAL A 49 42.69 -5.53 9.93
N PHE A 50 42.42 -5.67 8.63
CA PHE A 50 41.39 -6.56 8.11
C PHE A 50 42.04 -7.65 7.26
N LEU A 51 41.81 -8.92 7.60
CA LEU A 51 42.35 -10.07 6.89
C LEU A 51 41.25 -11.09 6.57
N ARG A 52 41.11 -11.39 5.28
CA ARG A 52 40.27 -12.48 4.77
C ARG A 52 41.14 -13.46 3.99
N ALA A 53 41.12 -14.73 4.38
CA ALA A 53 41.97 -15.75 3.75
C ALA A 53 41.30 -17.12 3.73
N ALA A 54 41.85 -18.07 2.96
CA ALA A 54 41.41 -19.45 3.06
C ALA A 54 41.84 -20.06 4.41
N ASN A 55 43.11 -19.88 4.79
CA ASN A 55 43.68 -20.30 6.07
C ASN A 55 44.71 -19.26 6.53
N VAL A 56 44.97 -19.20 7.83
CA VAL A 56 46.09 -18.48 8.44
C VAL A 56 46.90 -19.48 9.26
N SER A 57 48.22 -19.44 9.13
CA SER A 57 49.14 -20.33 9.85
C SER A 57 50.44 -19.62 10.21
N GLY A 58 51.13 -20.10 11.25
CA GLY A 58 52.44 -19.62 11.68
C GLY A 58 52.43 -18.91 13.04
N THR A 59 53.58 -18.36 13.45
CA THR A 59 53.80 -17.73 14.76
C THR A 59 53.85 -16.20 14.71
N GLY A 60 53.44 -15.62 13.58
CA GLY A 60 53.49 -14.17 13.36
C GLY A 60 52.58 -13.38 14.30
N ARG A 61 52.90 -12.09 14.47
CA ARG A 61 52.13 -11.13 15.25
C ARG A 61 51.34 -10.18 14.34
N ILE A 62 50.05 -10.02 14.59
CA ILE A 62 49.18 -9.03 13.94
C ILE A 62 48.89 -7.95 14.98
N SER A 63 49.15 -6.68 14.68
CA SER A 63 49.09 -5.63 15.71
C SER A 63 48.42 -4.36 15.22
N ALA A 64 47.55 -3.85 16.08
CA ALA A 64 46.96 -2.52 16.06
C ALA A 64 47.09 -1.91 17.48
N THR A 65 48.26 -2.07 18.10
CA THR A 65 48.54 -1.57 19.45
C THR A 65 48.65 -0.05 19.45
N GLY A 66 48.06 0.59 20.46
CA GLY A 66 48.23 2.01 20.71
C GLY A 66 49.65 2.33 21.18
N VAL A 67 50.17 3.48 20.77
CA VAL A 67 51.55 3.87 21.10
C VAL A 67 51.60 4.44 22.52
N ASN A 68 52.64 4.07 23.27
CA ASN A 68 52.92 4.68 24.58
C ASN A 68 53.22 6.17 24.41
N ALA A 69 52.75 7.00 25.33
CA ALA A 69 53.21 8.38 25.38
C ALA A 69 54.65 8.45 25.88
N LEU A 70 55.38 9.46 25.38
CA LEU A 70 56.71 9.77 25.88
C LEU A 70 56.62 10.33 27.30
N ALA A 71 57.70 10.22 28.06
CA ALA A 71 57.80 10.89 29.35
C ALA A 71 58.01 12.41 29.17
N ALA A 72 57.49 13.20 30.09
CA ALA A 72 57.83 14.62 30.22
C ALA A 72 59.17 14.76 30.94
N GLY A 73 60.08 15.54 30.35
CA GLY A 73 61.46 15.68 30.82
C GLY A 73 61.63 16.66 31.99
N GLY A 74 60.65 17.53 32.20
CA GLY A 74 60.63 18.54 33.26
C GLY A 74 59.36 18.48 34.11
N GLU A 75 58.98 19.62 34.67
CA GLU A 75 57.85 19.81 35.59
C GLU A 75 56.48 19.68 34.89
N ASP A 76 56.45 19.92 33.57
CA ASP A 76 55.26 19.82 32.74
C ASP A 76 54.59 18.42 32.79
N GLY A 77 53.32 18.39 32.42
CA GLY A 77 52.51 17.18 32.36
C GLY A 77 52.93 16.25 31.22
N ALA A 78 52.71 14.97 31.44
CA ALA A 78 52.98 13.95 30.44
C ALA A 78 51.70 13.54 29.68
N GLY A 79 51.86 13.14 28.43
CA GLY A 79 50.76 12.83 27.52
C GLY A 79 50.12 11.49 27.84
N GLY A 80 48.86 11.31 27.48
CA GLY A 80 48.14 10.05 27.59
C GLY A 80 48.58 9.03 26.53
N GLY A 81 48.51 7.75 26.84
CA GLY A 81 48.78 6.69 25.86
C GLY A 81 47.69 6.59 24.79
N GLY A 82 48.07 6.20 23.57
CA GLY A 82 47.10 5.97 22.49
C GLY A 82 46.27 4.71 22.74
N ALA A 83 45.00 4.70 22.35
CA ALA A 83 44.15 3.52 22.46
C ALA A 83 44.52 2.47 21.41
N GLY A 84 44.28 1.19 21.69
CA GLY A 84 44.35 0.11 20.71
C GLY A 84 43.28 0.26 19.63
N GLY A 85 43.60 -0.18 18.42
CA GLY A 85 42.70 -0.14 17.28
C GLY A 85 41.98 -1.47 17.04
N SER A 86 41.66 -1.78 15.79
CA SER A 86 40.78 -2.93 15.47
C SER A 86 41.45 -3.97 14.61
N ILE A 87 41.18 -5.26 14.87
CA ILE A 87 41.64 -6.37 14.06
C ILE A 87 40.48 -7.32 13.73
N ILE A 88 40.22 -7.54 12.45
CA ILE A 88 39.26 -8.54 11.96
C ILE A 88 40.04 -9.59 11.16
N VAL A 89 39.94 -10.85 11.55
CA VAL A 89 40.48 -11.98 10.80
C VAL A 89 39.40 -13.01 10.54
N ARG A 90 39.13 -13.30 9.27
CA ARG A 90 38.12 -14.28 8.83
C ARG A 90 38.71 -15.30 7.87
N THR A 91 38.54 -16.59 8.18
CA THR A 91 39.03 -17.69 7.37
C THR A 91 37.95 -18.72 7.06
N SER A 92 37.96 -19.27 5.83
CA SER A 92 37.08 -20.39 5.46
C SER A 92 37.58 -21.74 6.02
N GLY A 93 38.82 -21.80 6.50
CA GLY A 93 39.43 -22.94 7.17
C GLY A 93 40.14 -22.53 8.47
N ALA A 94 41.30 -23.12 8.72
CA ALA A 94 42.04 -22.96 9.97
C ALA A 94 42.57 -21.54 10.17
N LEU A 95 42.45 -21.04 11.40
CA LEU A 95 42.97 -19.74 11.86
C LEU A 95 43.97 -19.98 12.98
N ASN A 96 45.24 -20.17 12.61
CA ASN A 96 46.34 -20.37 13.54
C ASN A 96 47.34 -19.23 13.43
N CYS A 97 47.59 -18.52 14.54
CA CYS A 97 48.54 -17.43 14.58
C CYS A 97 49.24 -17.35 15.94
N GLY A 98 50.40 -16.69 15.98
CA GLY A 98 51.12 -16.49 17.23
C GLY A 98 50.34 -15.56 18.16
N GLN A 99 50.07 -14.34 17.69
CA GLN A 99 49.56 -13.30 18.58
C GLN A 99 48.82 -12.17 17.82
N LEU A 100 47.66 -11.74 18.31
CA LEU A 100 46.98 -10.52 17.88
C LEU A 100 46.95 -9.49 18.99
N ASP A 101 47.34 -8.26 18.70
CA ASP A 101 47.58 -7.25 19.71
C ASP A 101 46.87 -5.93 19.43
N VAL A 102 45.88 -5.62 20.26
CA VAL A 102 45.12 -4.37 20.29
C VAL A 102 45.25 -3.68 21.65
N ARG A 103 46.37 -3.87 22.35
CA ARG A 103 46.57 -3.22 23.66
C ARG A 103 46.60 -1.68 23.52
N GLY A 104 46.17 -1.00 24.57
CA GLY A 104 46.40 0.44 24.71
C GLY A 104 47.84 0.75 25.11
N GLY A 105 48.33 1.90 24.70
CA GLY A 105 49.63 2.43 25.11
C GLY A 105 49.60 2.97 26.53
N SER A 106 50.72 2.88 27.24
CA SER A 106 50.87 3.48 28.56
C SER A 106 50.92 5.00 28.50
N GLY A 107 50.40 5.66 29.54
CA GLY A 107 50.56 7.09 29.75
C GLY A 107 52.00 7.47 30.08
N GLY A 108 52.38 8.69 29.75
CA GLY A 108 53.73 9.20 29.96
C GLY A 108 54.01 9.46 31.44
N ASN A 109 55.25 9.23 31.85
CA ASN A 109 55.72 9.56 33.19
C ASN A 109 56.19 11.02 33.25
N VAL A 110 56.11 11.64 34.42
CA VAL A 110 56.74 12.95 34.68
C VAL A 110 58.03 12.72 35.47
N LEU A 111 59.16 13.11 34.90
CA LEU A 111 60.49 12.77 35.45
C LEU A 111 61.02 13.81 36.45
N ALA A 112 60.46 15.02 36.50
CA ALA A 112 60.87 16.04 37.47
C ALA A 112 60.72 15.54 38.91
N THR A 113 61.57 16.04 39.80
CA THR A 113 61.58 15.70 41.24
C THR A 113 60.93 16.79 42.11
N SER A 114 60.53 17.92 41.51
CA SER A 114 59.89 19.06 42.15
C SER A 114 58.90 19.72 41.20
N PHE A 115 57.84 20.34 41.74
CA PHE A 115 56.80 21.04 40.95
C PHE A 115 56.11 20.18 39.89
N GLN A 116 55.96 18.89 40.15
CA GLN A 116 55.38 17.92 39.21
C GLN A 116 53.92 18.25 38.85
N LEU A 117 53.63 18.31 37.56
CA LEU A 117 52.27 18.24 37.03
C LEU A 117 51.84 16.76 36.81
N GLY A 118 50.63 16.58 36.29
CA GLY A 118 50.00 15.26 36.14
C GLY A 118 50.69 14.35 35.10
N PRO A 119 50.98 13.09 35.44
CA PRO A 119 51.27 12.04 34.46
C PRO A 119 50.11 11.77 33.51
N GLY A 120 50.40 11.10 32.40
CA GLY A 120 49.37 10.73 31.43
C GLY A 120 48.52 9.54 31.85
N GLY A 121 47.26 9.51 31.43
CA GLY A 121 46.41 8.32 31.52
C GLY A 121 46.80 7.25 30.48
N GLY A 122 46.55 5.98 30.78
CA GLY A 122 46.74 4.89 29.82
C GLY A 122 45.65 4.87 28.75
N GLY A 123 45.99 4.52 27.52
CA GLY A 123 45.01 4.34 26.43
C GLY A 123 44.19 3.06 26.60
N SER A 124 42.94 3.01 26.10
CA SER A 124 42.13 1.80 26.17
C SER A 124 42.64 0.70 25.24
N GLY A 125 42.28 -0.56 25.52
CA GLY A 125 42.42 -1.66 24.56
C GLY A 125 41.40 -1.57 23.43
N GLY A 126 41.74 -2.18 22.30
CA GLY A 126 40.96 -2.16 21.07
C GLY A 126 40.12 -3.42 20.85
N TYR A 127 39.79 -3.68 19.60
CA TYR A 127 38.75 -4.65 19.22
C TYR A 127 39.28 -5.76 18.33
N VAL A 128 38.89 -7.01 18.60
CA VAL A 128 39.27 -8.17 17.78
C VAL A 128 38.03 -8.99 17.40
N LEU A 129 37.90 -9.33 16.11
CA LEU A 129 36.99 -10.38 15.63
C LEU A 129 37.81 -11.47 14.95
N LEU A 130 37.70 -12.70 15.44
CA LEU A 130 38.28 -13.88 14.80
C LEU A 130 37.17 -14.82 14.35
N ASN A 131 37.22 -15.28 13.11
CA ASN A 131 36.28 -16.25 12.56
C ASN A 131 37.04 -17.31 11.77
N GLY A 132 36.95 -18.57 12.18
CA GLY A 132 37.64 -19.69 11.55
C GLY A 132 37.61 -20.94 12.41
N THR A 133 37.95 -22.11 11.83
CA THR A 133 37.99 -23.37 12.57
C THR A 133 38.98 -24.37 11.97
N PRO A 134 39.86 -25.00 12.77
CA PRO A 134 40.14 -24.70 14.19
C PRO A 134 40.73 -23.29 14.36
N LEU A 135 40.54 -22.72 15.54
CA LEU A 135 41.00 -21.37 15.91
C LEU A 135 42.02 -21.47 17.04
N SER A 136 43.26 -21.05 16.78
CA SER A 136 44.33 -20.98 17.78
C SER A 136 45.16 -19.70 17.59
N CYS A 137 44.86 -18.68 18.38
CA CYS A 137 45.50 -17.38 18.30
C CYS A 137 45.54 -16.75 19.70
N GLY A 138 46.72 -16.33 20.17
CA GLY A 138 46.82 -15.55 21.40
C GLY A 138 46.30 -14.12 21.18
N VAL A 139 45.49 -13.57 22.08
CA VAL A 139 44.95 -12.20 21.94
C VAL A 139 45.35 -11.33 23.12
N GLY A 140 45.93 -10.16 22.84
CA GLY A 140 46.26 -9.13 23.81
C GLY A 140 45.40 -7.89 23.61
N SER A 141 44.52 -7.60 24.57
CA SER A 141 43.55 -6.50 24.49
C SER A 141 43.47 -5.66 25.77
N SER A 142 44.47 -5.71 26.65
CA SER A 142 44.46 -4.88 27.87
C SER A 142 44.57 -3.39 27.54
N GLY A 143 44.02 -2.54 28.42
CA GLY A 143 44.36 -1.12 28.42
C GLY A 143 45.81 -0.87 28.84
N GLY A 144 46.29 0.34 28.57
CA GLY A 144 47.61 0.81 28.95
C GLY A 144 47.67 1.21 30.43
N ALA A 145 48.88 1.15 30.99
CA ALA A 145 49.11 1.60 32.35
C ALA A 145 49.02 3.14 32.46
N ALA A 146 48.64 3.63 33.63
CA ALA A 146 48.80 5.05 33.97
C ALA A 146 50.28 5.41 34.08
N GLY A 147 50.62 6.64 33.70
CA GLY A 147 51.91 7.23 33.97
C GLY A 147 52.12 7.49 35.46
N VAL A 148 53.37 7.66 35.86
CA VAL A 148 53.77 7.94 37.23
C VAL A 148 54.74 9.11 37.33
N THR A 149 54.84 9.68 38.52
CA THR A 149 55.86 10.63 38.94
C THR A 149 56.87 9.95 39.88
N SER A 150 58.01 10.60 40.09
CA SER A 150 59.03 10.18 41.06
C SER A 150 58.70 10.56 42.51
N ALA A 151 57.67 11.37 42.79
CA ALA A 151 57.29 11.74 44.16
C ALA A 151 56.02 11.00 44.61
N SER A 152 56.11 10.35 45.77
CA SER A 152 55.07 9.45 46.31
C SER A 152 54.35 10.02 47.55
N ALA A 153 54.34 11.33 47.76
CA ALA A 153 53.82 11.92 49.00
C ALA A 153 52.50 12.69 48.79
N GLY A 154 51.39 11.95 48.71
CA GLY A 154 50.03 12.52 48.70
C GLY A 154 48.91 11.50 48.51
N ALA A 155 47.65 11.93 48.62
CA ALA A 155 46.46 11.06 48.66
C ALA A 155 46.22 10.26 47.36
N HIS A 156 46.75 10.72 46.23
CA HIS A 156 46.60 10.10 44.91
C HIS A 156 47.87 9.36 44.43
N GLY A 157 48.85 9.17 45.32
CA GLY A 157 50.05 8.35 45.04
C GLY A 157 50.89 8.84 43.85
N PRO A 158 51.77 7.99 43.29
CA PRO A 158 52.68 8.41 42.23
C PRO A 158 51.97 8.75 40.91
N THR A 159 50.73 8.33 40.70
CA THR A 159 49.96 8.61 39.47
C THR A 159 49.29 9.98 39.46
N HIS A 160 49.18 10.67 40.60
CA HIS A 160 48.44 11.94 40.72
C HIS A 160 46.99 11.84 40.19
N GLY A 161 46.37 10.67 40.33
CA GLY A 161 45.02 10.40 39.81
C GLY A 161 44.97 9.95 38.35
N ALA A 162 46.12 9.83 37.66
CA ALA A 162 46.15 9.30 36.30
C ALA A 162 45.55 7.89 36.25
N GLY A 163 44.64 7.69 35.30
CA GLY A 163 43.85 6.46 35.18
C GLY A 163 44.50 5.43 34.25
N VAL A 164 44.30 4.15 34.55
CA VAL A 164 44.59 3.06 33.60
C VAL A 164 43.55 3.07 32.47
N GLY A 165 43.95 2.64 31.28
CA GLY A 165 43.01 2.48 30.18
C GLY A 165 42.06 1.30 30.39
N GLY A 166 40.83 1.42 29.89
CA GLY A 166 39.87 0.32 29.85
C GLY A 166 40.35 -0.84 28.96
N GLY A 167 39.91 -2.06 29.26
CA GLY A 167 40.17 -3.23 28.41
C GLY A 167 39.46 -3.16 27.06
N GLY A 168 39.99 -3.89 26.08
CA GLY A 168 39.42 -4.09 24.76
C GLY A 168 38.39 -5.22 24.71
N SER A 169 37.90 -5.52 23.50
CA SER A 169 36.86 -6.53 23.27
C SER A 169 37.32 -7.58 22.25
N VAL A 170 36.98 -8.85 22.50
CA VAL A 170 37.35 -9.97 21.63
C VAL A 170 36.11 -10.79 21.32
N THR A 171 35.78 -10.94 20.04
CA THR A 171 34.67 -11.74 19.53
C THR A 171 35.22 -12.92 18.73
N LEU A 172 34.79 -14.13 19.08
CA LEU A 172 35.27 -15.37 18.46
C LEU A 172 34.10 -16.13 17.81
N TYR A 173 34.27 -16.49 16.54
CA TYR A 173 33.39 -17.39 15.80
C TYR A 173 34.19 -18.63 15.41
N THR A 174 33.99 -19.72 16.14
CA THR A 174 34.76 -20.98 16.02
C THR A 174 34.25 -21.93 14.93
N TYR A 175 33.58 -21.37 13.93
CA TYR A 175 33.16 -22.04 12.70
C TYR A 175 33.82 -21.35 11.50
N SER A 176 33.82 -22.02 10.34
CA SER A 176 34.38 -21.44 9.12
C SER A 176 33.60 -20.21 8.67
N TYR A 177 34.30 -19.15 8.29
CA TYR A 177 33.66 -18.03 7.62
C TYR A 177 33.25 -18.44 6.20
N ALA A 178 31.96 -18.28 5.90
CA ALA A 178 31.40 -18.47 4.57
C ALA A 178 30.56 -17.24 4.21
N THR A 179 30.56 -16.87 2.93
CA THR A 179 29.51 -15.98 2.41
C THR A 179 28.20 -16.75 2.41
N PRO A 180 27.09 -16.13 2.87
CA PRO A 180 25.79 -16.78 2.82
C PRO A 180 25.43 -17.26 1.40
N ALA A 181 24.73 -18.38 1.32
CA ALA A 181 24.18 -18.88 0.08
C ALA A 181 23.12 -17.91 -0.48
N THR A 182 22.90 -17.96 -1.80
CA THR A 182 21.83 -17.20 -2.45
C THR A 182 20.47 -17.73 -1.98
N PRO A 183 19.59 -16.88 -1.44
CA PRO A 183 18.22 -17.26 -1.13
C PRO A 183 17.50 -17.79 -2.36
N THR A 184 16.56 -18.70 -2.17
CA THR A 184 15.64 -19.14 -3.21
C THR A 184 14.24 -18.68 -2.84
N ILE A 185 13.60 -17.90 -3.72
CA ILE A 185 12.19 -17.54 -3.56
C ILE A 185 11.33 -18.71 -4.03
N THR A 186 10.42 -19.18 -3.16
CA THR A 186 9.47 -20.27 -3.46
C THR A 186 8.07 -19.74 -3.74
N LEU A 187 7.73 -18.56 -3.21
CA LEU A 187 6.48 -17.86 -3.51
C LEU A 187 6.74 -16.33 -3.59
N PRO A 188 6.16 -15.62 -4.57
CA PRO A 188 5.47 -16.12 -5.76
C PRO A 188 6.36 -17.04 -6.62
N THR A 189 5.74 -18.06 -7.24
CA THR A 189 6.48 -18.96 -8.15
C THR A 189 7.00 -18.18 -9.37
N PRO A 190 8.13 -18.59 -9.98
CA PRO A 190 8.69 -17.87 -11.11
C PRO A 190 7.71 -17.71 -12.27
N ASN A 191 7.49 -16.47 -12.69
CA ASN A 191 6.56 -16.03 -13.73
C ASN A 191 5.08 -16.33 -13.41
N ALA A 192 4.71 -16.43 -12.12
CA ALA A 192 3.32 -16.52 -11.72
C ALA A 192 2.53 -15.33 -12.28
N VAL A 193 1.35 -15.62 -12.83
CA VAL A 193 0.35 -14.61 -13.19
C VAL A 193 -0.77 -14.63 -12.17
N ASP A 194 -1.61 -13.61 -12.23
CA ASP A 194 -2.76 -13.44 -11.36
C ASP A 194 -2.45 -13.41 -9.85
N VAL A 195 -1.30 -12.85 -9.50
CA VAL A 195 -0.88 -12.70 -8.11
C VAL A 195 -1.65 -11.56 -7.44
N SER A 196 -2.03 -11.75 -6.17
CA SER A 196 -2.61 -10.70 -5.33
C SER A 196 -1.73 -9.45 -5.29
N ALA A 197 -2.33 -8.26 -5.23
CA ALA A 197 -1.64 -7.00 -5.00
C ALA A 197 -0.96 -6.93 -3.62
N ARG A 198 -1.36 -7.81 -2.69
CA ARG A 198 -0.68 -8.06 -1.41
C ARG A 198 -0.20 -9.50 -1.36
N PRO A 199 0.88 -9.86 -2.06
CA PRO A 199 1.34 -11.24 -2.09
C PRO A 199 2.01 -11.64 -0.78
N ARG A 200 1.87 -12.90 -0.42
CA ARG A 200 2.78 -13.57 0.50
C ARG A 200 4.06 -13.94 -0.26
N ILE A 201 5.19 -13.60 0.33
CA ILE A 201 6.52 -13.92 -0.17
C ILE A 201 7.13 -14.99 0.72
N GLU A 202 7.60 -16.07 0.13
CA GLU A 202 8.24 -17.18 0.84
C GLU A 202 9.55 -17.57 0.16
N GLY A 203 10.47 -18.13 0.93
CA GLY A 203 11.68 -18.71 0.39
C GLY A 203 12.47 -19.53 1.39
N VAL A 204 13.63 -19.97 0.93
CA VAL A 204 14.61 -20.73 1.71
C VAL A 204 15.97 -20.06 1.59
N ALA A 205 16.69 -19.97 2.72
CA ALA A 205 18.03 -19.42 2.83
C ALA A 205 18.84 -20.19 3.88
N ASP A 206 20.11 -19.81 4.09
CA ASP A 206 20.90 -20.35 5.20
C ASP A 206 20.18 -20.11 6.54
N PRO A 207 20.08 -21.11 7.44
CA PRO A 207 19.35 -20.98 8.70
C PRO A 207 19.87 -19.89 9.65
N GLY A 208 18.95 -19.17 10.30
CA GLY A 208 19.24 -18.19 11.34
C GLY A 208 19.88 -16.89 10.85
N LEU A 209 19.91 -16.65 9.54
CA LEU A 209 20.45 -15.41 8.95
C LEU A 209 19.36 -14.37 8.74
N ARG A 210 19.75 -13.10 8.74
CA ARG A 210 18.87 -12.01 8.34
C ARG A 210 18.68 -12.05 6.83
N ILE A 211 17.44 -11.94 6.38
CA ILE A 211 17.04 -11.93 4.97
C ILE A 211 16.43 -10.57 4.69
N ILE A 212 17.04 -9.83 3.77
CA ILE A 212 16.54 -8.55 3.27
C ILE A 212 15.74 -8.84 2.01
N ILE A 213 14.45 -8.53 2.05
CA ILE A 213 13.49 -8.81 0.98
C ILE A 213 13.10 -7.48 0.35
N SER A 214 13.12 -7.42 -0.98
CA SER A 214 12.77 -6.23 -1.76
C SER A 214 11.86 -6.60 -2.91
N VAL A 215 10.95 -5.69 -3.27
CA VAL A 215 10.14 -5.78 -4.49
C VAL A 215 10.51 -4.57 -5.35
N ASP A 216 10.91 -4.81 -6.61
CA ASP A 216 11.36 -3.81 -7.57
C ASP A 216 12.47 -2.87 -7.05
N GLY A 217 13.35 -3.43 -6.21
CA GLY A 217 14.47 -2.71 -5.60
C GLY A 217 14.11 -1.88 -4.36
N VAL A 218 12.82 -1.83 -3.96
CA VAL A 218 12.39 -1.22 -2.70
C VAL A 218 12.38 -2.27 -1.60
N GLU A 219 13.06 -2.01 -0.48
CA GLU A 219 13.06 -2.90 0.67
C GLU A 219 11.63 -3.01 1.25
N LEU A 220 11.13 -4.24 1.27
CA LEU A 220 9.82 -4.58 1.81
C LEU A 220 9.93 -4.92 3.29
N ALA A 221 10.86 -5.82 3.61
CA ALA A 221 10.99 -6.38 4.95
C ALA A 221 12.39 -6.92 5.19
N GLN A 222 12.73 -7.03 6.47
CA GLN A 222 13.89 -7.77 6.94
C GLN A 222 13.43 -8.80 7.95
N VAL A 223 13.64 -10.07 7.62
CA VAL A 223 13.21 -11.21 8.42
C VAL A 223 14.41 -12.06 8.82
N THR A 224 14.24 -12.99 9.75
CA THR A 224 15.27 -14.00 10.07
C THR A 224 14.81 -15.34 9.54
N SER A 225 15.66 -16.06 8.83
CA SER A 225 15.37 -17.43 8.40
C SER A 225 15.30 -18.35 9.62
N SER A 226 14.34 -19.28 9.58
CA SER A 226 14.13 -20.29 10.62
C SER A 226 15.29 -21.30 10.68
N THR A 227 15.26 -22.19 11.67
CA THR A 227 16.26 -23.25 11.83
C THR A 227 16.30 -24.26 10.67
N ASP A 228 15.22 -24.36 9.91
CA ASP A 228 15.14 -25.15 8.66
C ASP A 228 15.46 -24.33 7.40
N GLY A 229 15.81 -23.05 7.56
CA GLY A 229 16.14 -22.12 6.47
C GLY A 229 14.93 -21.42 5.85
N SER A 230 13.70 -21.77 6.26
CA SER A 230 12.49 -21.13 5.72
C SER A 230 12.37 -19.68 6.17
N PHE A 231 11.85 -18.82 5.30
CA PHE A 231 11.45 -17.44 5.63
C PHE A 231 10.18 -17.05 4.88
N PHE A 232 9.42 -16.12 5.45
CA PHE A 232 8.28 -15.52 4.76
C PHE A 232 8.03 -14.09 5.22
N THR A 233 7.32 -13.33 4.40
CA THR A 233 6.78 -12.00 4.71
C THR A 233 5.52 -11.76 3.86
N GLU A 234 4.71 -10.78 4.23
CA GLU A 234 3.50 -10.38 3.51
C GLU A 234 3.58 -8.88 3.19
N VAL A 235 2.96 -8.47 2.08
CA VAL A 235 2.84 -7.04 1.73
C VAL A 235 1.66 -6.44 2.49
N ASP A 236 1.93 -6.04 3.73
CA ASP A 236 0.93 -5.53 4.68
C ASP A 236 1.06 -4.03 4.96
N GLU A 237 0.00 -3.44 5.51
CA GLU A 237 0.00 -2.07 6.01
C GLU A 237 1.13 -1.83 7.04
N PRO A 238 1.82 -0.67 7.01
CA PRO A 238 1.47 0.55 6.27
C PRO A 238 2.03 0.61 4.83
N LEU A 239 2.52 -0.51 4.28
CA LEU A 239 3.05 -0.51 2.91
C LEU A 239 1.89 -0.56 1.91
N PRO A 240 1.91 0.29 0.86
CA PRO A 240 0.89 0.28 -0.16
C PRO A 240 0.88 -1.07 -0.89
N ALA A 241 -0.31 -1.48 -1.36
CA ALA A 241 -0.45 -2.63 -2.24
C ALA A 241 0.34 -2.43 -3.54
N LEU A 242 0.82 -3.53 -4.11
CA LEU A 242 1.50 -3.52 -5.41
C LEU A 242 0.52 -3.13 -6.52
N SER A 243 0.98 -2.33 -7.47
CA SER A 243 0.20 -1.97 -8.66
C SER A 243 -0.08 -3.20 -9.54
N GLY A 244 -1.07 -3.11 -10.42
CA GLY A 244 -1.22 -4.11 -11.49
C GLY A 244 -0.01 -4.09 -12.43
N GLY A 245 0.48 -5.26 -12.82
CA GLY A 245 1.60 -5.39 -13.75
C GLY A 245 2.71 -6.33 -13.27
N ALA A 246 3.85 -6.28 -13.97
CA ALA A 246 4.99 -7.14 -13.68
C ALA A 246 5.83 -6.59 -12.52
N HIS A 247 6.18 -7.47 -11.59
CA HIS A 247 6.98 -7.19 -10.40
C HIS A 247 8.10 -8.22 -10.27
N THR A 248 9.19 -7.84 -9.60
CA THR A 248 10.28 -8.75 -9.24
C THR A 248 10.56 -8.68 -7.75
N VAL A 249 10.38 -9.80 -7.06
CA VAL A 249 10.85 -9.96 -5.68
C VAL A 249 12.31 -10.44 -5.70
N SER A 250 13.12 -9.87 -4.81
CA SER A 250 14.51 -10.25 -4.58
C SER A 250 14.76 -10.43 -3.09
N ALA A 251 15.57 -11.42 -2.72
CA ALA A 251 16.02 -11.64 -1.36
C ALA A 251 17.55 -11.77 -1.30
N ILE A 252 18.15 -11.18 -0.26
CA ILE A 252 19.58 -11.25 0.04
C ILE A 252 19.74 -11.74 1.49
N SER A 253 20.61 -12.72 1.71
CA SER A 253 21.01 -13.13 3.06
C SER A 253 22.18 -12.30 3.56
N GLU A 254 22.10 -11.86 4.81
CA GLU A 254 23.15 -11.15 5.53
C GLU A 254 23.58 -11.97 6.75
N GLY A 255 24.88 -12.23 6.83
CA GLY A 255 25.50 -12.95 7.95
C GLY A 255 26.82 -12.31 8.32
N LEU A 256 26.88 -11.71 9.51
CA LEU A 256 28.06 -11.03 10.06
C LEU A 256 28.64 -9.97 9.09
N GLY A 257 27.78 -9.16 8.46
CA GLY A 257 28.18 -8.14 7.49
C GLY A 257 28.62 -8.69 6.14
N ALA A 258 28.41 -9.99 5.87
CA ALA A 258 28.59 -10.61 4.57
C ALA A 258 27.24 -10.79 3.88
N TYR A 259 27.14 -10.39 2.62
CA TYR A 259 25.92 -10.51 1.82
C TYR A 259 26.06 -11.63 0.78
N SER A 260 24.98 -12.37 0.55
CA SER A 260 24.89 -13.30 -0.58
C SER A 260 24.65 -12.56 -1.91
N ARG A 261 24.69 -13.32 -3.02
CA ARG A 261 24.08 -12.82 -4.27
C ARG A 261 22.55 -12.84 -4.13
N PRO A 262 21.83 -11.87 -4.73
CA PRO A 262 20.38 -11.84 -4.68
C PRO A 262 19.77 -13.06 -5.37
N GLY A 263 18.78 -13.67 -4.72
CA GLY A 263 17.85 -14.60 -5.35
C GLY A 263 16.59 -13.86 -5.73
N ALA A 264 16.11 -14.05 -6.96
CA ALA A 264 14.96 -13.30 -7.47
C ALA A 264 13.91 -14.19 -8.13
N SER A 265 12.66 -13.74 -8.10
CA SER A 265 11.53 -14.32 -8.80
C SER A 265 10.65 -13.20 -9.36
N SER A 266 10.26 -13.32 -10.61
CA SER A 266 9.33 -12.36 -11.25
C SER A 266 7.91 -12.91 -11.22
N PHE A 267 6.93 -12.03 -11.12
CA PHE A 267 5.50 -12.37 -11.11
C PHE A 267 4.67 -11.19 -11.63
N THR A 268 3.40 -11.44 -11.96
CA THR A 268 2.47 -10.42 -12.45
C THR A 268 1.28 -10.30 -11.50
N VAL A 269 1.06 -9.09 -10.99
CA VAL A 269 -0.10 -8.73 -10.17
C VAL A 269 -1.29 -8.40 -11.08
N VAL A 270 -2.48 -8.90 -10.73
CA VAL A 270 -3.72 -8.56 -11.44
C VAL A 270 -4.00 -7.07 -11.27
N ALA A 271 -4.22 -6.36 -12.36
CA ALA A 271 -4.77 -5.00 -12.29
C ALA A 271 -6.20 -5.06 -11.73
N ALA A 272 -6.49 -4.25 -10.71
CA ALA A 272 -7.84 -4.13 -10.19
C ALA A 272 -8.83 -3.77 -11.33
N PRO A 273 -10.06 -4.31 -11.34
CA PRO A 273 -11.07 -3.92 -12.32
C PRO A 273 -11.29 -2.41 -12.24
N VAL A 274 -11.17 -1.73 -13.38
CA VAL A 274 -11.43 -0.29 -13.45
C VAL A 274 -12.95 -0.09 -13.43
N ILE A 275 -13.46 0.63 -12.43
CA ILE A 275 -14.89 0.97 -12.36
C ILE A 275 -15.20 1.96 -13.50
N SER A 276 -16.08 1.55 -14.42
CA SER A 276 -16.53 2.41 -15.50
C SER A 276 -17.55 3.44 -15.01
N GLN A 277 -17.64 4.58 -15.69
CA GLN A 277 -18.64 5.60 -15.39
C GLN A 277 -20.07 5.02 -15.54
N PRO A 278 -20.97 5.20 -14.55
CA PRO A 278 -22.36 4.79 -14.70
C PRO A 278 -23.11 5.61 -15.77
N ILE A 279 -24.13 5.00 -16.36
CA ILE A 279 -25.05 5.64 -17.30
C ILE A 279 -26.46 5.61 -16.68
N ILE A 280 -27.05 6.78 -16.47
CA ILE A 280 -28.46 6.93 -16.09
C ILE A 280 -29.30 6.76 -17.36
N VAL A 281 -30.30 5.88 -17.30
CA VAL A 281 -31.21 5.58 -18.42
C VAL A 281 -32.61 6.17 -18.18
N VAL A 282 -33.05 6.15 -16.93
CA VAL A 282 -34.28 6.78 -16.47
C VAL A 282 -33.97 7.57 -15.21
N PRO A 283 -34.41 8.83 -15.09
CA PRO A 283 -35.06 9.62 -16.15
C PRO A 283 -34.10 9.90 -17.32
N GLU A 284 -34.65 10.23 -18.49
CA GLU A 284 -33.92 10.85 -19.61
C GLU A 284 -33.67 12.35 -19.32
N ASP A 285 -32.65 12.93 -19.94
CA ASP A 285 -32.41 14.38 -19.84
C ASP A 285 -33.58 15.17 -20.45
N GLY A 286 -34.15 16.07 -19.67
CA GLY A 286 -35.36 16.82 -19.97
C GLY A 286 -36.68 16.07 -19.76
N GLU A 287 -36.66 14.83 -19.23
CA GLU A 287 -37.89 14.07 -18.99
C GLU A 287 -38.78 14.75 -17.94
N VAL A 288 -40.10 14.73 -18.17
CA VAL A 288 -41.09 15.23 -17.21
C VAL A 288 -41.63 14.05 -16.41
N THR A 289 -41.53 14.10 -15.08
CA THR A 289 -41.94 13.01 -14.20
C THR A 289 -42.88 13.48 -13.10
N GLY A 290 -43.56 12.54 -12.44
CA GLY A 290 -44.21 12.79 -11.16
C GLY A 290 -43.19 13.02 -10.02
N PRO A 291 -43.67 13.30 -8.80
CA PRO A 291 -42.82 13.63 -7.64
C PRO A 291 -42.00 12.45 -7.08
N THR A 292 -42.31 11.22 -7.48
CA THR A 292 -41.59 10.01 -7.05
C THR A 292 -41.09 9.21 -8.26
N PRO A 293 -40.14 9.75 -9.04
CA PRO A 293 -39.64 9.05 -10.22
C PRO A 293 -38.78 7.83 -9.84
N TYR A 294 -38.77 6.86 -10.74
CA TYR A 294 -37.76 5.81 -10.77
C TYR A 294 -36.47 6.35 -11.39
N ILE A 295 -35.34 6.05 -10.75
CA ILE A 295 -34.00 6.30 -11.26
C ILE A 295 -33.37 4.94 -11.54
N ALA A 296 -32.97 4.67 -12.78
CA ALA A 296 -32.41 3.40 -13.17
C ALA A 296 -31.32 3.58 -14.23
N GLY A 297 -30.35 2.65 -14.24
CA GLY A 297 -29.23 2.74 -15.16
C GLY A 297 -28.32 1.52 -15.09
N VAL A 298 -27.13 1.67 -15.68
CA VAL A 298 -26.10 0.63 -15.72
C VAL A 298 -24.78 1.20 -15.20
N ALA A 299 -24.16 0.52 -14.24
CA ALA A 299 -22.82 0.78 -13.74
C ALA A 299 -21.97 -0.49 -13.95
N PRO A 300 -21.25 -0.58 -15.09
CA PRO A 300 -20.41 -1.75 -15.38
C PRO A 300 -19.32 -1.90 -14.33
N ASP A 301 -19.05 -3.14 -13.93
CA ASP A 301 -17.96 -3.51 -13.02
C ASP A 301 -18.07 -2.94 -11.60
N ALA A 302 -19.16 -2.25 -11.26
CA ALA A 302 -19.44 -1.75 -9.91
C ALA A 302 -20.32 -2.73 -9.13
N LEU A 303 -20.04 -2.93 -7.84
CA LEU A 303 -20.87 -3.73 -6.91
C LEU A 303 -22.02 -2.91 -6.30
N THR A 304 -21.80 -1.61 -6.11
CA THR A 304 -22.85 -0.66 -5.69
C THR A 304 -22.72 0.65 -6.46
N VAL A 305 -23.79 1.44 -6.46
CA VAL A 305 -23.85 2.76 -7.09
C VAL A 305 -24.26 3.78 -6.04
N GLY A 306 -23.47 4.83 -5.93
CA GLY A 306 -23.82 6.04 -5.19
C GLY A 306 -24.59 7.02 -6.07
N LEU A 307 -25.79 7.39 -5.65
CA LEU A 307 -26.68 8.33 -6.34
C LEU A 307 -26.75 9.65 -5.57
N TYR A 308 -26.56 10.76 -6.28
CA TYR A 308 -26.86 12.09 -5.79
C TYR A 308 -28.06 12.67 -6.55
N VAL A 309 -29.16 12.89 -5.84
CA VAL A 309 -30.34 13.60 -6.36
C VAL A 309 -30.35 14.99 -5.74
N ASP A 310 -30.14 16.01 -6.58
CA ASP A 310 -29.91 17.41 -6.19
C ASP A 310 -28.80 17.59 -5.14
N ASN A 311 -29.21 17.98 -3.93
CA ASN A 311 -28.39 18.23 -2.76
C ASN A 311 -28.82 17.33 -1.58
N ARG A 312 -29.52 16.23 -1.87
CA ARG A 312 -29.82 15.19 -0.87
C ARG A 312 -28.55 14.40 -0.53
N ASP A 313 -28.56 13.74 0.62
CA ASP A 313 -27.51 12.79 0.99
C ASP A 313 -27.42 11.67 -0.05
N GLU A 314 -26.21 11.13 -0.20
CA GLU A 314 -25.95 10.04 -1.13
C GLU A 314 -26.76 8.80 -0.78
N VAL A 315 -27.33 8.17 -1.81
CA VAL A 315 -28.01 6.88 -1.67
C VAL A 315 -27.17 5.80 -2.33
N ILE A 316 -26.78 4.79 -1.55
CA ILE A 316 -26.06 3.62 -2.06
C ILE A 316 -27.06 2.51 -2.43
N VAL A 317 -27.07 2.08 -3.68
CA VAL A 317 -27.89 0.96 -4.17
C VAL A 317 -27.02 -0.17 -4.73
N PRO A 318 -27.42 -1.44 -4.56
CA PRO A 318 -26.69 -2.57 -5.14
C PRO A 318 -26.89 -2.64 -6.66
N THR A 319 -25.90 -3.19 -7.37
CA THR A 319 -26.04 -3.59 -8.77
C THR A 319 -26.37 -5.08 -8.89
N ASP A 320 -27.03 -5.47 -9.99
CA ASP A 320 -27.16 -6.88 -10.36
C ASP A 320 -25.94 -7.39 -11.16
N SER A 321 -25.95 -8.67 -11.55
CA SER A 321 -24.84 -9.28 -12.31
C SER A 321 -24.62 -8.69 -13.70
N LEU A 322 -25.54 -7.86 -14.20
CA LEU A 322 -25.42 -7.12 -15.46
C LEU A 322 -25.03 -5.64 -15.20
N GLY A 323 -24.74 -5.27 -13.95
CA GLY A 323 -24.43 -3.91 -13.54
C GLY A 323 -25.66 -3.00 -13.47
N ARG A 324 -26.88 -3.53 -13.54
CA ARG A 324 -28.10 -2.70 -13.49
C ARG A 324 -28.38 -2.28 -12.05
N PHE A 325 -28.78 -1.03 -11.87
CA PHE A 325 -29.25 -0.51 -10.60
C PHE A 325 -30.59 0.19 -10.77
N ARG A 326 -31.33 0.30 -9.68
CA ARG A 326 -32.58 1.04 -9.62
C ARG A 326 -32.79 1.65 -8.24
N TYR A 327 -33.44 2.81 -8.21
CA TYR A 327 -33.80 3.53 -7.00
C TYR A 327 -35.13 4.24 -7.22
N GLN A 328 -36.11 3.97 -6.36
CA GLN A 328 -37.38 4.68 -6.35
C GLN A 328 -37.27 5.84 -5.38
N ILE A 329 -37.58 7.06 -5.83
CA ILE A 329 -37.75 8.18 -4.90
C ILE A 329 -38.92 7.84 -3.96
N PRO A 330 -38.71 7.85 -2.64
CA PRO A 330 -39.69 7.31 -1.72
C PRO A 330 -40.87 8.28 -1.52
N ASP A 331 -42.07 7.72 -1.36
CA ASP A 331 -43.32 8.48 -1.24
C ASP A 331 -43.39 9.38 0.01
N ASP A 332 -42.60 9.07 1.04
CA ASP A 332 -42.50 9.87 2.27
C ASP A 332 -41.51 11.04 2.14
N ALA A 333 -40.72 11.10 1.05
CA ALA A 333 -39.83 12.22 0.72
C ALA A 333 -39.85 12.52 -0.80
N PRO A 334 -41.01 12.90 -1.36
CA PRO A 334 -41.14 13.23 -2.78
C PRO A 334 -40.25 14.41 -3.19
N LEU A 335 -39.92 14.48 -4.47
CA LEU A 335 -39.32 15.66 -5.08
C LEU A 335 -40.38 16.77 -5.21
N THR A 336 -39.94 18.01 -5.07
CA THR A 336 -40.79 19.19 -5.25
C THR A 336 -41.04 19.45 -6.73
N PRO A 337 -42.06 20.23 -7.13
CA PRO A 337 -42.19 20.63 -8.53
C PRO A 337 -41.03 21.52 -9.00
N GLY A 338 -40.56 21.30 -10.22
CA GLY A 338 -39.47 22.07 -10.85
C GLY A 338 -38.32 21.19 -11.37
N PRO A 339 -37.20 21.81 -11.77
CA PRO A 339 -36.05 21.08 -12.31
C PRO A 339 -35.26 20.39 -11.19
N HIS A 340 -34.89 19.14 -11.45
CA HIS A 340 -34.07 18.28 -10.60
C HIS A 340 -32.88 17.73 -11.38
N ARG A 341 -31.81 17.37 -10.68
CA ARG A 341 -30.65 16.68 -11.28
C ARG A 341 -30.34 15.38 -10.56
N VAL A 342 -29.91 14.38 -11.32
CA VAL A 342 -29.30 13.16 -10.77
C VAL A 342 -27.94 12.89 -11.41
N ASN A 343 -26.98 12.40 -10.62
CA ASN A 343 -25.79 11.75 -11.12
C ASN A 343 -25.43 10.53 -10.27
N ALA A 344 -24.54 9.69 -10.80
CA ALA A 344 -24.19 8.40 -10.22
C ALA A 344 -22.68 8.15 -10.27
N HIS A 345 -22.14 7.40 -9.32
CA HIS A 345 -20.77 6.85 -9.39
C HIS A 345 -20.75 5.42 -8.86
N GLY A 346 -19.88 4.58 -9.42
CA GLY A 346 -19.76 3.17 -9.04
C GLY A 346 -18.78 2.96 -7.88
N HIS A 347 -18.99 1.89 -7.12
CA HIS A 347 -18.15 1.51 -5.98
C HIS A 347 -17.81 0.02 -5.99
N ASN A 348 -16.55 -0.29 -5.65
CA ASN A 348 -16.08 -1.64 -5.35
C ASN A 348 -15.20 -1.61 -4.09
N ASN A 349 -15.69 -2.19 -2.99
CA ASN A 349 -14.96 -2.23 -1.72
C ASN A 349 -14.49 -0.81 -1.28
N ASP A 350 -13.25 -0.44 -1.60
CA ASP A 350 -12.61 0.83 -1.26
C ASP A 350 -12.35 1.75 -2.46
N ASP A 351 -12.69 1.31 -3.68
CA ASP A 351 -12.52 2.09 -4.92
C ASP A 351 -13.82 2.77 -5.33
N THR A 352 -13.71 4.04 -5.71
CA THR A 352 -14.78 4.86 -6.30
C THR A 352 -14.47 5.18 -7.75
N GLY A 353 -15.41 4.86 -8.64
CA GLY A 353 -15.32 5.17 -10.06
C GLY A 353 -15.66 6.63 -10.39
N PRO A 354 -15.49 7.04 -11.66
CA PRO A 354 -15.85 8.37 -12.11
C PRO A 354 -17.37 8.62 -11.99
N THR A 355 -17.75 9.85 -11.64
CA THR A 355 -19.16 10.28 -11.58
C THR A 355 -19.70 10.52 -12.98
N SER A 356 -20.92 10.04 -13.26
CA SER A 356 -21.67 10.31 -14.49
C SER A 356 -21.91 11.82 -14.69
N PRO A 357 -22.20 12.26 -15.92
CA PRO A 357 -22.81 13.57 -16.13
C PRO A 357 -24.10 13.71 -15.33
N ASN A 358 -24.52 14.96 -15.08
CA ASN A 358 -25.83 15.22 -14.51
C ASN A 358 -26.90 14.96 -15.58
N THR A 359 -27.90 14.17 -15.23
CA THR A 359 -29.18 14.10 -15.96
C THR A 359 -30.15 15.06 -15.29
N VAL A 360 -30.69 16.02 -16.05
CA VAL A 360 -31.66 17.00 -15.56
C VAL A 360 -33.05 16.56 -15.96
N PHE A 361 -34.04 16.63 -15.08
CA PHE A 361 -35.43 16.27 -15.37
C PHE A 361 -36.38 17.22 -14.65
N GLU A 362 -37.63 17.32 -15.09
CA GLU A 362 -38.63 18.22 -14.52
C GLU A 362 -39.70 17.45 -13.76
N VAL A 363 -39.93 17.80 -12.50
CA VAL A 363 -41.00 17.23 -11.69
C VAL A 363 -42.23 18.12 -11.78
N VAL A 364 -43.38 17.52 -12.10
CA VAL A 364 -44.68 18.17 -12.09
C VAL A 364 -45.61 17.49 -11.09
N MET A 365 -46.55 18.24 -10.51
CA MET A 365 -47.66 17.64 -9.77
C MET A 365 -48.68 17.12 -10.78
N GLU A 366 -49.28 15.96 -10.51
CA GLU A 366 -50.48 15.56 -11.25
C GLU A 366 -51.61 16.56 -10.95
N ASP A 367 -52.10 17.26 -11.97
CA ASP A 367 -53.32 18.06 -11.88
C ASP A 367 -54.52 17.11 -11.78
N GLU A 368 -55.25 17.12 -10.66
CA GLU A 368 -56.47 16.32 -10.48
C GLU A 368 -57.67 16.79 -11.34
N ASP A 369 -57.53 17.78 -12.23
CA ASP A 369 -58.67 18.25 -13.03
C ASP A 369 -58.28 18.88 -14.39
N ALA A 370 -58.28 18.07 -15.45
CA ALA A 370 -58.28 18.54 -16.84
C ALA A 370 -59.58 18.17 -17.56
N GLY A 371 -60.71 18.64 -17.04
CA GLY A 371 -61.93 18.79 -17.82
C GLY A 371 -61.78 19.89 -18.87
N THR A 372 -61.76 19.52 -20.14
CA THR A 372 -61.55 20.42 -21.30
C THR A 372 -62.63 21.52 -21.37
N THR A 373 -62.23 22.79 -21.41
CA THR A 373 -63.01 23.84 -22.09
C THR A 373 -62.37 24.20 -23.42
N VAL A 374 -63.23 24.54 -24.38
CA VAL A 374 -62.96 24.77 -25.81
C VAL A 374 -61.99 25.95 -26.02
N PRO A 375 -61.07 25.92 -27.02
CA PRO A 375 -60.17 27.03 -27.31
C PRO A 375 -60.88 28.16 -28.05
N ASP A 376 -60.76 29.39 -27.56
CA ASP A 376 -61.07 30.61 -28.33
C ASP A 376 -59.82 31.11 -29.07
N ALA A 377 -60.04 31.65 -30.26
CA ALA A 377 -59.03 32.01 -31.24
C ALA A 377 -58.66 33.51 -31.21
N GLY A 378 -57.42 33.81 -31.59
CA GLY A 378 -56.89 35.17 -31.87
C GLY A 378 -55.93 35.66 -30.77
N ASP A 379 -54.81 36.32 -31.05
CA ASP A 379 -54.42 37.15 -32.19
C ASP A 379 -52.88 37.31 -32.22
N SER A 380 -52.43 37.73 -33.41
CA SER A 380 -51.11 38.00 -33.98
C SER A 380 -50.00 38.68 -33.17
N GLY A 381 -48.74 38.37 -33.55
CA GLY A 381 -47.58 39.21 -33.25
C GLY A 381 -46.24 38.57 -33.62
N THR A 382 -45.68 38.99 -34.76
CA THR A 382 -44.44 38.53 -35.39
C THR A 382 -43.14 39.15 -34.83
N VAL A 383 -42.05 38.35 -34.82
CA VAL A 383 -40.58 38.61 -34.87
C VAL A 383 -39.88 39.44 -33.77
N ASP A 384 -38.84 38.90 -33.14
CA ASP A 384 -37.43 39.22 -33.45
C ASP A 384 -36.44 38.18 -32.89
N SER A 385 -35.41 37.96 -33.69
CA SER A 385 -34.24 37.11 -33.60
C SER A 385 -33.27 37.45 -32.46
N GLY A 386 -32.75 36.39 -31.81
CA GLY A 386 -31.58 36.45 -30.95
C GLY A 386 -30.84 35.13 -31.01
N THR A 387 -29.77 35.06 -31.80
CA THR A 387 -28.82 33.94 -31.87
C THR A 387 -28.02 33.82 -30.56
N PRO A 388 -27.83 32.60 -30.01
CA PRO A 388 -26.69 32.29 -29.16
C PRO A 388 -25.59 31.58 -29.97
N GLY A 389 -24.35 32.04 -29.81
CA GLY A 389 -23.15 31.44 -30.37
C GLY A 389 -22.77 30.09 -29.72
N PRO A 390 -21.79 29.39 -30.28
CA PRO A 390 -21.38 28.07 -29.80
C PRO A 390 -20.39 28.23 -28.65
N ASP A 391 -20.68 27.64 -27.50
CA ASP A 391 -19.68 27.29 -26.50
C ASP A 391 -20.19 26.07 -25.71
N ALA A 392 -19.89 24.88 -26.24
CA ALA A 392 -19.83 23.66 -25.45
C ALA A 392 -18.41 23.11 -25.62
N GLY A 393 -17.65 23.16 -24.53
CA GLY A 393 -16.28 22.70 -24.45
C GLY A 393 -16.16 21.22 -24.80
N SER A 394 -15.18 20.95 -25.65
CA SER A 394 -14.62 19.62 -25.88
C SER A 394 -14.07 19.07 -24.57
N GLY A 395 -14.65 17.97 -24.08
CA GLY A 395 -14.08 17.09 -23.06
C GLY A 395 -13.58 15.82 -23.74
N ASP A 396 -12.28 15.57 -23.65
CA ASP A 396 -11.56 14.55 -24.39
C ASP A 396 -11.87 13.11 -23.95
N GLY A 397 -12.10 12.24 -24.95
CA GLY A 397 -11.60 10.86 -25.04
C GLY A 397 -11.63 9.96 -23.79
N GLY A 398 -12.82 9.57 -23.34
CA GLY A 398 -12.99 8.35 -22.54
C GLY A 398 -12.75 7.10 -23.40
N ALA A 399 -12.11 6.08 -22.81
CA ALA A 399 -11.84 4.80 -23.47
C ALA A 399 -13.10 4.25 -24.15
N VAL A 400 -12.96 3.83 -25.42
CA VAL A 400 -14.05 3.21 -26.19
C VAL A 400 -14.40 1.88 -25.55
N VAL A 401 -15.39 1.85 -24.68
CA VAL A 401 -16.00 0.62 -24.19
C VAL A 401 -16.80 0.01 -25.34
N THR A 402 -16.27 -1.04 -25.96
CA THR A 402 -17.00 -1.81 -26.97
C THR A 402 -18.02 -2.69 -26.25
N ARG A 403 -19.29 -2.25 -26.20
CA ARG A 403 -20.39 -3.04 -25.64
C ARG A 403 -21.06 -3.85 -26.75
N GLU A 404 -20.67 -5.12 -26.87
CA GLU A 404 -21.19 -6.02 -27.92
C GLU A 404 -22.64 -6.49 -27.67
N THR A 405 -23.06 -6.58 -26.41
CA THR A 405 -24.43 -6.98 -26.02
C THR A 405 -25.15 -5.82 -25.34
N PRO A 406 -26.32 -5.37 -25.84
CA PRO A 406 -27.16 -4.39 -25.16
C PRO A 406 -27.62 -4.87 -23.76
N VAL A 407 -27.76 -3.94 -22.82
CA VAL A 407 -28.31 -4.19 -21.49
C VAL A 407 -29.66 -3.49 -21.37
N LEU A 408 -30.75 -4.25 -21.25
CA LEU A 408 -32.09 -3.73 -21.00
C LEU A 408 -32.26 -3.36 -19.53
N VAL A 409 -32.68 -2.12 -19.28
CA VAL A 409 -32.90 -1.56 -17.94
C VAL A 409 -34.39 -1.49 -17.62
N VAL A 410 -35.22 -1.09 -18.59
CA VAL A 410 -36.68 -0.98 -18.46
C VAL A 410 -37.37 -1.74 -19.58
N PRO A 411 -38.40 -2.57 -19.29
CA PRO A 411 -38.88 -2.93 -17.95
C PRO A 411 -37.86 -3.76 -17.17
N ALA A 412 -38.00 -3.78 -15.86
CA ALA A 412 -37.30 -4.70 -14.97
C ALA A 412 -37.95 -6.09 -14.99
N GLU A 413 -37.21 -7.10 -14.55
CA GLU A 413 -37.72 -8.47 -14.45
C GLU A 413 -38.96 -8.54 -13.52
N GLY A 414 -40.06 -9.05 -14.06
CA GLY A 414 -41.35 -9.16 -13.39
C GLY A 414 -42.11 -7.84 -13.23
N GLU A 415 -41.70 -6.76 -13.90
CA GLU A 415 -42.35 -5.47 -13.78
C GLU A 415 -43.78 -5.48 -14.36
N LEU A 416 -44.70 -4.80 -13.67
CA LEU A 416 -46.10 -4.70 -14.04
C LEU A 416 -46.34 -3.36 -14.75
N VAL A 417 -46.48 -3.38 -16.08
CA VAL A 417 -46.50 -2.19 -16.95
C VAL A 417 -47.85 -2.00 -17.64
N ASP A 418 -48.08 -0.82 -18.21
CA ASP A 418 -49.25 -0.57 -19.07
C ASP A 418 -49.06 -1.17 -20.48
N SER A 419 -50.10 -1.10 -21.32
CA SER A 419 -50.09 -1.68 -22.67
C SER A 419 -49.14 -1.00 -23.66
N THR A 420 -48.62 0.19 -23.31
CA THR A 420 -47.66 0.97 -24.10
C THR A 420 -46.37 1.21 -23.29
N PRO A 421 -45.61 0.16 -22.93
CA PRO A 421 -44.47 0.31 -22.03
C PRO A 421 -43.30 1.05 -22.70
N LEU A 422 -42.44 1.63 -21.86
CA LEU A 422 -41.12 2.08 -22.27
C LEU A 422 -40.15 0.90 -22.29
N PHE A 423 -39.46 0.72 -23.40
CA PHE A 423 -38.26 -0.09 -23.50
C PHE A 423 -37.04 0.80 -23.51
N ALA A 424 -36.18 0.67 -22.51
CA ALA A 424 -34.98 1.48 -22.38
C ALA A 424 -33.80 0.67 -21.87
N GLY A 425 -32.60 1.04 -22.32
CA GLY A 425 -31.38 0.36 -21.93
C GLY A 425 -30.14 1.04 -22.47
N VAL A 426 -29.03 0.32 -22.42
CA VAL A 426 -27.73 0.85 -22.84
C VAL A 426 -27.03 -0.12 -23.77
N ALA A 427 -26.51 0.39 -24.88
CA ALA A 427 -25.70 -0.31 -25.87
C ALA A 427 -24.42 0.48 -26.16
N GLN A 428 -23.64 0.07 -27.16
CA GLN A 428 -22.54 0.91 -27.66
C GLN A 428 -23.11 2.20 -28.26
N ALA A 429 -22.51 3.35 -27.93
CA ALA A 429 -22.93 4.65 -28.47
C ALA A 429 -22.96 4.64 -30.00
N GLY A 430 -24.05 5.13 -30.59
CA GLY A 430 -24.29 5.11 -32.03
C GLY A 430 -24.69 3.74 -32.63
N ALA A 431 -24.79 2.67 -31.84
CA ALA A 431 -25.18 1.37 -32.35
C ALA A 431 -26.68 1.32 -32.71
N SER A 432 -27.02 0.62 -33.80
CA SER A 432 -28.42 0.27 -34.10
C SER A 432 -28.84 -0.93 -33.25
N VAL A 433 -29.85 -0.75 -32.40
CA VAL A 433 -30.37 -1.73 -31.44
C VAL A 433 -31.76 -2.16 -31.89
N SER A 434 -31.92 -3.45 -32.18
CA SER A 434 -33.21 -4.07 -32.47
C SER A 434 -33.84 -4.60 -31.18
N LEU A 435 -35.12 -4.27 -30.95
CA LEU A 435 -35.92 -4.72 -29.82
C LEU A 435 -36.94 -5.75 -30.28
N GLU A 436 -36.95 -6.91 -29.64
CA GLU A 436 -37.90 -7.98 -29.89
C GLU A 436 -38.73 -8.29 -28.64
N VAL A 437 -40.06 -8.34 -28.80
CA VAL A 437 -41.01 -8.79 -27.78
C VAL A 437 -41.57 -10.14 -28.21
N ASP A 438 -41.46 -11.14 -27.36
CA ASP A 438 -41.86 -12.54 -27.61
C ASP A 438 -41.25 -13.13 -28.90
N GLY A 439 -40.04 -12.67 -29.25
CA GLY A 439 -39.32 -13.08 -30.46
C GLY A 439 -39.79 -12.37 -31.75
N VAL A 440 -40.66 -11.36 -31.65
CA VAL A 440 -41.11 -10.53 -32.77
C VAL A 440 -40.43 -9.16 -32.69
N LEU A 441 -39.82 -8.72 -33.80
CA LEU A 441 -39.20 -7.40 -33.91
C LEU A 441 -40.26 -6.29 -33.78
N VAL A 442 -40.10 -5.45 -32.78
CA VAL A 442 -40.96 -4.28 -32.51
C VAL A 442 -40.39 -3.04 -33.19
N VAL A 443 -39.11 -2.77 -32.96
CA VAL A 443 -38.45 -1.56 -33.47
C VAL A 443 -36.95 -1.77 -33.61
N THR A 444 -36.30 -0.94 -34.43
CA THR A 444 -34.86 -0.73 -34.36
C THR A 444 -34.60 0.75 -34.07
N VAL A 445 -33.87 1.03 -32.99
CA VAL A 445 -33.51 2.38 -32.52
C VAL A 445 -31.99 2.55 -32.57
N VAL A 446 -31.52 3.80 -32.52
CA VAL A 446 -30.07 4.08 -32.43
C VAL A 446 -29.75 4.54 -31.02
N ALA A 447 -28.76 3.92 -30.40
CA ALA A 447 -28.24 4.38 -29.11
C ALA A 447 -27.56 5.75 -29.27
N ASP A 448 -27.83 6.67 -28.36
CA ASP A 448 -27.30 8.04 -28.40
C ASP A 448 -25.78 8.10 -28.11
N SER A 449 -25.24 9.32 -27.96
CA SER A 449 -23.82 9.54 -27.66
C SER A 449 -23.38 9.04 -26.28
N THR A 450 -24.32 8.84 -25.35
CA THR A 450 -24.09 8.23 -24.04
C THR A 450 -24.22 6.70 -24.08
N GLY A 451 -24.74 6.15 -25.18
CA GLY A 451 -25.05 4.72 -25.33
C GLY A 451 -26.47 4.36 -24.92
N THR A 452 -27.30 5.31 -24.51
CA THR A 452 -28.68 5.06 -24.09
C THR A 452 -29.57 4.87 -25.32
N PHE A 453 -30.49 3.90 -25.27
CA PHE A 453 -31.54 3.74 -26.28
C PHE A 453 -32.90 3.66 -25.59
N ARG A 454 -33.93 4.21 -26.23
CA ARG A 454 -35.30 4.26 -25.69
C ARG A 454 -36.33 4.06 -26.80
N HIS A 455 -37.44 3.41 -26.47
CA HIS A 455 -38.61 3.27 -27.32
C HIS A 455 -39.88 3.13 -26.48
N VAL A 456 -40.82 4.05 -26.62
CA VAL A 456 -42.18 3.89 -26.08
C VAL A 456 -43.01 3.15 -27.12
N VAL A 457 -43.65 2.05 -26.72
CA VAL A 457 -44.56 1.31 -27.61
C VAL A 457 -45.77 2.21 -27.94
N PRO A 458 -46.07 2.47 -29.22
CA PRO A 458 -47.20 3.32 -29.59
C PRO A 458 -48.56 2.62 -29.36
N GLU A 459 -49.63 3.41 -29.18
CA GLU A 459 -50.98 2.88 -28.89
C GLU A 459 -51.52 1.93 -29.97
N ASP A 460 -51.14 2.15 -31.23
CA ASP A 460 -51.54 1.29 -32.36
C ASP A 460 -50.88 -0.09 -32.34
N SER A 461 -49.82 -0.24 -31.54
CA SER A 461 -49.05 -1.46 -31.32
C SER A 461 -49.09 -1.91 -29.86
N ALA A 462 -50.10 -1.45 -29.12
CA ALA A 462 -50.28 -1.76 -27.71
C ALA A 462 -50.25 -3.27 -27.45
N LEU A 463 -49.48 -3.67 -26.45
CA LEU A 463 -49.30 -5.07 -26.08
C LEU A 463 -50.56 -5.62 -25.42
N SER A 464 -50.84 -6.90 -25.66
CA SER A 464 -51.95 -7.60 -25.02
C SER A 464 -51.75 -7.72 -23.51
N MET A 465 -52.84 -7.86 -22.77
CA MET A 465 -52.75 -8.21 -21.34
C MET A 465 -52.06 -9.57 -21.16
N GLY A 466 -51.15 -9.65 -20.20
CA GLY A 466 -50.48 -10.89 -19.80
C GLY A 466 -48.97 -10.79 -19.79
N ALA A 467 -48.31 -11.95 -19.68
CA ALA A 467 -46.86 -12.04 -19.62
C ALA A 467 -46.22 -11.89 -21.00
N HIS A 468 -45.18 -11.08 -21.08
CA HIS A 468 -44.37 -10.80 -22.26
C HIS A 468 -42.89 -10.86 -21.91
N ALA A 469 -42.02 -11.09 -22.89
CA ALA A 469 -40.58 -11.05 -22.72
C ALA A 469 -39.91 -10.18 -23.78
N VAL A 470 -39.08 -9.21 -23.35
CA VAL A 470 -38.31 -8.34 -24.26
C VAL A 470 -36.84 -8.74 -24.29
N SER A 471 -36.23 -8.68 -25.47
CA SER A 471 -34.78 -8.83 -25.68
C SER A 471 -34.27 -7.79 -26.67
N ALA A 472 -32.98 -7.45 -26.57
CA ALA A 472 -32.31 -6.50 -27.44
C ALA A 472 -31.05 -7.09 -28.04
N TYR A 473 -30.69 -6.69 -29.26
CA TYR A 473 -29.40 -6.99 -29.87
C TYR A 473 -28.94 -5.86 -30.78
N SER A 474 -27.63 -5.67 -30.87
CA SER A 474 -27.03 -4.73 -31.80
C SER A 474 -26.99 -5.31 -33.22
N VAL A 475 -27.15 -4.46 -34.23
CA VAL A 475 -26.97 -4.82 -35.64
C VAL A 475 -25.61 -4.31 -36.10
N ASN A 476 -24.71 -5.21 -36.48
CA ASN A 476 -23.32 -4.87 -36.79
C ASN A 476 -23.09 -4.65 -38.29
N GLY A 477 -22.60 -3.46 -38.66
CA GLY A 477 -22.14 -3.11 -40.01
C GLY A 477 -23.25 -2.94 -41.06
N GLU A 478 -22.87 -2.47 -42.26
CA GLU A 478 -23.78 -2.25 -43.41
C GLU A 478 -24.48 -3.54 -43.88
N SER A 479 -24.00 -4.72 -43.47
CA SER A 479 -24.56 -6.03 -43.83
C SER A 479 -25.70 -6.51 -42.92
N GLY A 480 -26.02 -5.82 -41.82
CA GLY A 480 -27.21 -6.11 -41.02
C GLY A 480 -27.13 -7.39 -40.15
N THR A 481 -25.93 -7.88 -39.81
CA THR A 481 -25.80 -9.14 -39.05
C THR A 481 -26.17 -8.92 -37.58
N PRO A 482 -27.10 -9.72 -37.00
CA PRO A 482 -27.43 -9.66 -35.57
C PRO A 482 -26.23 -10.01 -34.69
N GLY A 483 -25.94 -9.16 -33.71
CA GLY A 483 -24.98 -9.44 -32.63
C GLY A 483 -25.58 -10.36 -31.55
N PRO A 484 -24.82 -10.61 -30.46
CA PRO A 484 -25.33 -11.33 -29.29
C PRO A 484 -26.58 -10.65 -28.71
N ARG A 485 -27.54 -11.48 -28.30
CA ARG A 485 -28.79 -11.01 -27.68
C ARG A 485 -28.60 -10.81 -26.18
N SER A 486 -29.24 -9.79 -25.64
CA SER A 486 -29.44 -9.66 -24.20
C SER A 486 -30.21 -10.89 -23.67
N PRO A 487 -30.11 -11.18 -22.36
CA PRO A 487 -31.09 -12.04 -21.71
C PRO A 487 -32.52 -11.52 -21.96
N ASN A 488 -33.49 -12.42 -21.99
CA ASN A 488 -34.90 -12.04 -21.99
C ASN A 488 -35.25 -11.41 -20.64
N THR A 489 -35.87 -10.23 -20.66
CA THR A 489 -36.48 -9.62 -19.48
C THR A 489 -37.99 -9.86 -19.52
N GLY A 490 -38.51 -10.63 -18.57
CA GLY A 490 -39.94 -10.90 -18.44
C GLY A 490 -40.68 -9.75 -17.77
N PHE A 491 -41.87 -9.40 -18.25
CA PHE A 491 -42.75 -8.39 -17.67
C PHE A 491 -44.22 -8.75 -17.89
N GLU A 492 -45.13 -8.11 -17.17
CA GLU A 492 -46.57 -8.37 -17.28
C GLU A 492 -47.34 -7.08 -17.58
N VAL A 493 -48.17 -7.13 -18.62
CA VAL A 493 -49.00 -6.01 -19.10
C VAL A 493 -50.34 -6.05 -18.39
N ARG A 494 -50.70 -4.96 -17.71
CA ARG A 494 -51.97 -4.80 -17.01
C ARG A 494 -53.12 -4.59 -18.00
N GLY A 495 -54.33 -4.96 -17.57
CA GLY A 495 -55.55 -4.57 -18.29
C GLY A 495 -55.84 -3.08 -18.17
N PRO A 496 -56.68 -2.53 -19.07
CA PRO A 496 -57.12 -1.15 -18.96
C PRO A 496 -57.76 -0.91 -17.58
N THR A 497 -57.27 0.09 -16.87
CA THR A 497 -57.88 0.59 -15.63
C THR A 497 -59.31 1.03 -15.96
N ALA A 498 -60.28 0.47 -15.23
CA ALA A 498 -61.71 0.63 -15.50
C ALA A 498 -62.26 2.02 -15.14
N LEU A 499 -61.73 3.10 -15.75
CA LEU A 499 -62.22 4.47 -15.55
C LEU A 499 -62.73 5.15 -16.82
N ASN A 500 -62.75 4.49 -17.98
CA ASN A 500 -63.37 5.05 -19.19
C ASN A 500 -64.32 4.09 -19.92
N VAL A 501 -65.35 3.61 -19.21
CA VAL A 501 -66.58 3.10 -19.83
C VAL A 501 -67.78 3.65 -19.09
N GLY A 502 -68.43 4.63 -19.70
CA GLY A 502 -69.78 5.06 -19.33
C GLY A 502 -70.78 3.93 -19.57
N CYS A 503 -70.86 2.98 -18.64
CA CYS A 503 -71.96 2.02 -18.56
C CYS A 503 -72.82 2.39 -17.35
N GLY A 504 -73.93 3.07 -17.62
CA GLY A 504 -75.00 3.22 -16.64
C GLY A 504 -75.49 1.84 -16.19
N GLY A 505 -75.34 1.58 -14.89
CA GLY A 505 -76.09 0.56 -14.15
C GLY A 505 -75.72 -0.89 -14.43
N CYS A 506 -74.84 -1.46 -13.59
CA CYS A 506 -75.04 -2.76 -12.94
C CYS A 506 -73.94 -2.95 -11.88
N GLY A 507 -74.33 -3.04 -10.61
CA GLY A 507 -73.41 -3.23 -9.50
C GLY A 507 -72.98 -4.69 -9.31
N ALA A 508 -71.74 -4.87 -8.88
CA ALA A 508 -71.31 -5.87 -7.89
C ALA A 508 -69.82 -5.64 -7.57
N SER A 509 -69.51 -5.28 -6.33
CA SER A 509 -68.17 -5.38 -5.76
C SER A 509 -67.81 -6.85 -5.47
N PRO A 510 -66.51 -7.20 -5.47
CA PRO A 510 -65.87 -7.56 -4.20
C PRO A 510 -64.48 -6.89 -4.08
N VAL A 511 -64.21 -6.13 -3.03
CA VAL A 511 -63.49 -6.52 -1.80
C VAL A 511 -62.12 -7.15 -2.06
N GLY A 512 -61.10 -6.48 -1.53
CA GLY A 512 -59.70 -6.65 -1.90
C GLY A 512 -59.01 -7.92 -1.41
N ALA A 513 -57.88 -8.19 -2.04
CA ALA A 513 -56.91 -9.18 -1.61
C ALA A 513 -55.52 -8.55 -1.69
N ALA A 514 -55.00 -8.13 -0.53
CA ALA A 514 -53.59 -7.87 -0.32
C ALA A 514 -52.85 -9.21 -0.39
N GLY A 515 -51.96 -9.36 -1.38
CA GLY A 515 -51.09 -10.52 -1.54
C GLY A 515 -49.69 -10.20 -1.05
N ALA A 516 -49.33 -10.77 0.11
CA ALA A 516 -47.99 -10.75 0.69
C ALA A 516 -47.06 -11.76 -0.02
N TRP A 517 -45.80 -11.40 -0.24
CA TRP A 517 -44.72 -12.35 -0.53
C TRP A 517 -43.46 -12.08 0.31
N VAL A 518 -43.31 -12.93 1.32
CA VAL A 518 -42.11 -13.62 1.86
C VAL A 518 -40.73 -12.95 1.74
N LEU A 519 -40.24 -12.45 2.88
CA LEU A 519 -38.81 -12.27 3.19
C LEU A 519 -38.25 -13.56 3.83
N LEU A 520 -37.30 -14.21 3.17
CA LEU A 520 -36.45 -15.26 3.74
C LEU A 520 -35.24 -14.63 4.43
N VAL A 521 -35.30 -14.47 5.76
CA VAL A 521 -34.14 -14.16 6.59
C VAL A 521 -33.61 -15.46 7.20
N GLY A 522 -32.41 -15.86 6.78
CA GLY A 522 -31.65 -16.95 7.38
C GLY A 522 -31.04 -16.54 8.73
N VAL A 523 -31.32 -17.36 9.74
CA VAL A 523 -30.91 -17.18 11.14
C VAL A 523 -29.45 -17.60 11.34
N ALA A 524 -28.62 -16.71 11.89
CA ALA A 524 -27.33 -17.04 12.51
C ALA A 524 -27.52 -17.23 14.03
N THR A 525 -27.43 -18.48 14.50
CA THR A 525 -27.52 -18.83 15.92
C THR A 525 -26.20 -18.59 16.65
N LEU A 526 -26.27 -17.80 17.73
CA LEU A 526 -25.20 -17.57 18.71
C LEU A 526 -25.28 -18.64 19.82
N MET A 527 -24.27 -19.49 19.97
CA MET A 527 -24.13 -20.37 21.14
C MET A 527 -23.25 -19.71 22.21
N ARG A 528 -23.87 -19.36 23.35
CA ARG A 528 -23.17 -18.94 24.57
C ARG A 528 -23.43 -19.99 25.66
N ARG A 529 -22.41 -20.80 25.99
CA ARG A 529 -22.39 -21.69 27.17
C ARG A 529 -21.75 -20.97 28.36
N ARG A 530 -22.41 -21.05 29.51
CA ARG A 530 -22.02 -20.67 30.89
C ARG A 530 -22.75 -21.71 31.78
N ARG A 531 -22.24 -22.39 32.82
CA ARG A 531 -21.28 -22.18 33.93
C ARG A 531 -20.78 -23.57 34.41
N GLY A 532 -19.61 -23.75 35.02
CA GLY A 532 -19.25 -23.48 36.44
C GLY A 532 -18.45 -24.69 36.98
N PRO A 533 -17.98 -24.74 38.25
CA PRO A 533 -18.06 -23.76 39.34
C PRO A 533 -16.86 -22.82 39.44
#